data_AF-A0A838L2U4-F1
#
_entry.id   AF-A0A838L2U4-F1
#
_cell.length_a   1.000
_cell.length_b   1.000
_cell.length_c   1.000
_cell.angle_alpha   90.00
_cell.angle_beta   90.00
_cell.angle_gamma   90.00
#
_symmetry.space_group_name_H-M   'P 1'
#
loop_
_entity.id
_entity.type
_entity.pdbx_description
1 polymer ?
#
loop_
_entity_poly.entity_id
_entity_poly.type
_entity_poly.pdbx_seq_one_letter_code
_entity_poly.pdbx_strand_id
1 'polypeptide(L)'
;MTERSTIDISLSDIARKSGLNSALVKYYFGSKNGLLLALVKDVLGKGIQQMDGLLEMELNPVEKLKLHVKAIINVYFRFPYVNRLIHYMFEDPELGREVAETISKPLAETQRLLLEDGIAKGVFKPVDPMMFYFIILGACDQLFFGQHILRSAFGIAEIDDNLRRRYTATLLDVILIGIVADKPAG
;
A
#
# COMPACT_ATOMS: atom_id res chain seq x y z
N MET A 1 -7.75 -14.90 2.66
CA MET A 1 -8.24 -13.53 2.43
C MET A 1 -8.45 -13.27 0.95
N THR A 2 -7.42 -13.38 0.10
CA THR A 2 -7.54 -13.23 -1.36
C THR A 2 -8.61 -14.12 -2.00
N GLU A 3 -8.54 -15.45 -1.81
CA GLU A 3 -9.51 -16.39 -2.42
C GLU A 3 -10.98 -16.15 -2.04
N ARG A 4 -11.22 -15.64 -0.82
CA ARG A 4 -12.58 -15.42 -0.28
C ARG A 4 -13.00 -13.96 -0.37
N SER A 5 -12.17 -13.07 -0.93
CA SER A 5 -12.36 -11.61 -0.96
C SER A 5 -12.79 -10.98 0.37
N THR A 6 -12.35 -11.56 1.50
CA THR A 6 -12.72 -11.14 2.85
C THR A 6 -11.51 -11.13 3.78
N ILE A 7 -11.54 -10.20 4.74
CA ILE A 7 -10.62 -10.12 5.87
C ILE A 7 -11.13 -10.89 7.09
N ASP A 8 -12.40 -11.27 7.11
CA ASP A 8 -12.97 -12.04 8.21
C ASP A 8 -12.61 -13.53 8.05
N ILE A 9 -11.50 -13.91 8.68
CA ILE A 9 -10.98 -15.27 8.70
C ILE A 9 -10.78 -15.68 10.16
N SER A 10 -11.32 -16.83 10.56
CA SER A 10 -11.13 -17.37 11.90
C SER A 10 -9.79 -18.12 12.03
N LEU A 11 -9.26 -18.28 13.25
CA LEU A 11 -8.10 -19.14 13.48
C LEU A 11 -8.38 -20.60 13.09
N SER A 12 -9.63 -21.05 13.24
CA SER A 12 -10.09 -22.37 12.82
C SER A 12 -10.05 -22.53 11.29
N ASP A 13 -10.41 -21.50 10.53
CA ASP A 13 -10.27 -21.50 9.07
C ASP A 13 -8.80 -21.65 8.65
N ILE A 14 -7.91 -20.93 9.32
CA ILE A 14 -6.47 -20.96 9.05
C ILE A 14 -5.92 -22.36 9.37
N ALA A 15 -6.21 -22.88 10.55
CA ALA A 15 -5.81 -24.22 11.01
C ALA A 15 -6.27 -25.32 10.03
N ARG A 16 -7.56 -25.30 9.66
CA ARG A 16 -8.12 -26.23 8.68
C ARG A 16 -7.42 -26.16 7.33
N LYS A 17 -7.11 -24.95 6.85
CA LYS A 17 -6.47 -24.77 5.55
C LYS A 17 -4.97 -25.11 5.56
N SER A 18 -4.27 -24.84 6.67
CA SER A 18 -2.84 -25.14 6.80
C SER A 18 -2.56 -26.60 7.20
N GLY A 19 -3.57 -27.34 7.64
CA GLY A 19 -3.41 -28.67 8.23
C GLY A 19 -2.77 -28.64 9.63
N LEU A 20 -2.61 -27.46 10.23
CA LEU A 20 -2.03 -27.27 11.55
C LEU A 20 -3.13 -27.19 12.61
N ASN A 21 -2.82 -27.60 13.85
CA ASN A 21 -3.73 -27.41 14.98
C ASN A 21 -3.81 -25.91 15.36
N SER A 22 -5.01 -25.44 15.74
CA SER A 22 -5.23 -24.07 16.25
C SER A 22 -4.39 -23.73 17.48
N ALA A 23 -4.02 -24.74 18.29
CA ALA A 23 -3.09 -24.57 19.40
C ALA A 23 -1.70 -24.10 18.95
N LEU A 24 -1.22 -24.58 17.79
CA LEU A 24 0.08 -24.19 17.23
C LEU A 24 0.04 -22.75 16.72
N VAL A 25 -1.08 -22.35 16.10
CA VAL A 25 -1.29 -20.96 15.68
C VAL A 25 -1.29 -20.02 16.89
N LYS A 26 -1.94 -20.43 17.99
CA LYS A 26 -1.91 -19.68 19.24
C LYS A 26 -0.52 -19.64 19.88
N TYR A 27 0.26 -20.72 19.78
CA TYR A 27 1.63 -20.78 20.28
C TYR A 27 2.56 -19.79 19.56
N TYR A 28 2.50 -19.71 18.23
CA TYR A 28 3.37 -18.81 17.45
C TYR A 28 2.94 -17.35 17.48
N PHE A 29 1.64 -17.08 17.44
CA PHE A 29 1.13 -15.72 17.25
C PHE A 29 0.43 -15.13 18.47
N GLY A 30 0.17 -15.94 19.50
CA GLY A 30 -0.53 -15.54 20.73
C GLY A 30 -2.03 -15.34 20.55
N SER A 31 -2.42 -14.48 19.62
CA SER A 31 -3.80 -14.05 19.36
C SER A 31 -4.09 -13.89 17.86
N LYS A 32 -5.37 -13.70 17.50
CA LYS A 32 -5.77 -13.31 16.14
C LYS A 32 -5.09 -11.99 15.75
N ASN A 33 -5.08 -11.01 16.65
CA ASN A 33 -4.43 -9.71 16.43
C ASN A 33 -2.92 -9.87 16.16
N GLY A 34 -2.22 -10.69 16.95
CA GLY A 34 -0.80 -10.99 16.74
C GLY A 34 -0.53 -11.65 15.39
N LEU A 35 -1.41 -12.56 14.96
CA LEU A 35 -1.32 -13.18 13.63
C LEU A 35 -1.54 -12.17 12.49
N LEU A 36 -2.56 -11.31 12.61
CA LEU A 36 -2.86 -10.30 11.59
C LEU A 36 -1.73 -9.29 11.46
N LEU A 37 -1.14 -8.89 12.59
CA LEU A 37 0.00 -8.02 12.61
C LEU A 37 1.24 -8.66 11.98
N ALA A 38 1.54 -9.91 12.33
CA ALA A 38 2.64 -10.65 11.71
C ALA A 38 2.46 -10.75 10.19
N LEU A 39 1.22 -10.97 9.73
CA LEU A 39 0.89 -11.00 8.30
C LEU A 39 1.14 -9.65 7.61
N VAL A 40 0.71 -8.53 8.19
CA VAL A 40 0.96 -7.19 7.61
C VAL A 40 2.45 -6.87 7.60
N LYS A 41 3.17 -7.19 8.68
CA LYS A 41 4.63 -7.03 8.76
C LYS A 41 5.36 -7.87 7.72
N ASP A 42 4.93 -9.11 7.45
CA ASP A 42 5.52 -9.94 6.39
C ASP A 42 5.27 -9.37 4.99
N VAL A 43 4.04 -8.92 4.74
CA VAL A 43 3.60 -8.39 3.44
C VAL A 43 4.27 -7.05 3.10
N LEU A 44 4.37 -6.14 4.08
CA LEU A 44 4.83 -4.77 3.87
C LEU A 44 6.27 -4.52 4.33
N GLY A 45 6.78 -5.32 5.26
CA GLY A 45 8.07 -5.08 5.92
C GLY A 45 9.24 -5.00 4.95
N LYS A 46 9.28 -5.89 3.94
CA LYS A 46 10.32 -5.83 2.89
C LYS A 46 10.27 -4.53 2.09
N GLY A 47 9.06 -4.05 1.78
CA GLY A 47 8.88 -2.78 1.06
C GLY A 47 9.34 -1.61 1.91
N ILE A 48 8.98 -1.59 3.19
CA ILE A 48 9.40 -0.56 4.15
C ILE A 48 10.93 -0.55 4.30
N GLN A 49 11.57 -1.71 4.43
CA GLN A 49 13.04 -1.81 4.54
C GLN A 49 13.79 -1.31 3.30
N GLN A 50 13.15 -1.34 2.12
CA GLN A 50 13.75 -0.87 0.87
C GLN A 50 13.62 0.65 0.68
N MET A 51 12.88 1.34 1.56
CA MET A 51 12.60 2.78 1.44
C MET A 51 13.85 3.64 1.67
N ASP A 52 14.69 3.28 2.64
CA ASP A 52 15.95 3.99 2.89
C ASP A 52 16.84 3.96 1.64
N GLY A 53 16.94 2.79 1.01
CA GLY A 53 17.66 2.63 -0.25
C GLY A 53 17.09 3.52 -1.37
N LEU A 54 15.77 3.65 -1.48
CA LEU A 54 15.14 4.54 -2.47
C LEU A 54 15.50 6.01 -2.25
N LEU A 55 15.55 6.46 -0.99
CA LEU A 55 15.95 7.83 -0.64
C LEU A 55 17.41 8.09 -1.04
N GLU A 56 18.29 7.11 -0.90
CA GLU A 56 19.73 7.20 -1.21
C GLU A 56 20.05 7.09 -2.71
N MET A 57 19.16 6.55 -3.55
CA MET A 57 19.41 6.39 -4.98
C MET A 57 19.78 7.73 -5.67
N GLU A 58 20.77 7.70 -6.57
CA GLU A 58 21.13 8.83 -7.44
C GLU A 58 20.16 8.96 -8.63
N LEU A 59 18.88 9.18 -8.33
CA LEU A 59 17.81 9.43 -9.30
C LEU A 59 17.21 10.82 -9.08
N ASN A 60 16.65 11.39 -10.15
CA ASN A 60 15.88 12.62 -10.00
C ASN A 60 14.60 12.37 -9.17
N PRO A 61 14.03 13.41 -8.52
CA PRO A 61 12.87 13.24 -7.64
C PRO A 61 11.65 12.59 -8.32
N VAL A 62 11.40 12.90 -9.60
CA VAL A 62 10.30 12.32 -10.38
C VAL A 62 10.43 10.81 -10.49
N GLU A 63 11.63 10.30 -10.82
CA GLU A 63 11.86 8.87 -10.97
C GLU A 63 11.77 8.13 -9.61
N LYS A 64 12.26 8.74 -8.52
CA LYS A 64 12.07 8.16 -7.18
C LYS A 64 10.58 8.04 -6.82
N LEU A 65 9.80 9.10 -7.06
CA LEU A 65 8.36 9.08 -6.80
C LEU A 65 7.63 8.05 -7.66
N LYS A 66 8.01 7.90 -8.95
CA LYS A 66 7.47 6.85 -9.82
C LYS A 66 7.75 5.46 -9.26
N LEU A 67 8.97 5.19 -8.78
CA LEU A 67 9.33 3.92 -8.16
C LEU A 67 8.51 3.66 -6.89
N HIS A 68 8.36 4.67 -6.03
CA HIS A 68 7.54 4.60 -4.82
C HIS A 68 6.07 4.24 -5.12
N VAL A 69 5.42 4.99 -6.03
CA VAL A 69 4.02 4.73 -6.40
C VAL A 69 3.86 3.37 -7.07
N LYS A 70 4.80 2.96 -7.94
CA LYS A 70 4.81 1.61 -8.53
C LYS A 70 4.90 0.52 -7.46
N ALA A 71 5.74 0.71 -6.43
CA ALA A 71 5.87 -0.23 -5.34
C ALA A 71 4.55 -0.39 -4.56
N ILE A 72 3.86 0.72 -4.26
CA ILE A 72 2.53 0.69 -3.62
C ILE A 72 1.53 -0.10 -4.47
N ILE A 73 1.39 0.22 -5.75
CA ILE A 73 0.45 -0.47 -6.65
C ILE A 73 0.76 -1.97 -6.73
N ASN A 74 2.04 -2.34 -6.77
CA ASN A 74 2.47 -3.74 -6.80
C ASN A 74 2.09 -4.49 -5.52
N VAL A 75 2.19 -3.84 -4.37
CA VAL A 75 1.73 -4.40 -3.09
C VAL A 75 0.23 -4.66 -3.15
N TYR A 76 -0.58 -3.69 -3.58
CA TYR A 76 -2.04 -3.87 -3.66
C TYR A 76 -2.44 -4.92 -4.68
N PHE A 77 -1.75 -4.99 -5.82
CA PHE A 77 -1.98 -6.05 -6.81
C PHE A 77 -1.72 -7.43 -6.23
N ARG A 78 -0.63 -7.59 -5.49
CA ARG A 78 -0.25 -8.88 -4.89
C ARG A 78 -1.10 -9.23 -3.67
N PHE A 79 -1.52 -8.23 -2.90
CA PHE A 79 -2.26 -8.38 -1.65
C PHE A 79 -3.47 -7.42 -1.62
N PRO A 80 -4.53 -7.68 -2.40
CA PRO A 80 -5.68 -6.77 -2.52
C PRO A 80 -6.45 -6.52 -1.22
N TYR A 81 -6.24 -7.36 -0.20
CA TYR A 81 -6.86 -7.23 1.11
C TYR A 81 -6.11 -6.31 2.07
N VAL A 82 -4.88 -5.89 1.74
CA VAL A 82 -3.94 -5.31 2.73
C VAL A 82 -4.47 -4.04 3.37
N ASN A 83 -5.05 -3.13 2.58
CA ASN A 83 -5.54 -1.86 3.11
C ASN A 83 -6.81 -2.04 3.95
N ARG A 84 -7.73 -2.89 3.52
CA ARG A 84 -8.89 -3.29 4.35
C ARG A 84 -8.48 -3.96 5.65
N LEU A 85 -7.44 -4.78 5.61
CA LEU A 85 -6.89 -5.40 6.81
C LEU A 85 -6.33 -4.32 7.75
N ILE A 86 -5.57 -3.36 7.23
CA ILE A 86 -5.08 -2.22 8.02
C ILE A 86 -6.25 -1.43 8.62
N HIS A 87 -7.27 -1.08 7.85
CA HIS A 87 -8.47 -0.38 8.36
C HIS A 87 -9.17 -1.15 9.48
N TYR A 88 -9.36 -2.45 9.32
CA TYR A 88 -9.91 -3.32 10.36
C TYR A 88 -9.05 -3.33 11.62
N MET A 89 -7.72 -3.36 11.48
CA MET A 89 -6.81 -3.32 12.62
C MET A 89 -6.88 -2.00 13.38
N PHE A 90 -7.24 -0.89 12.73
CA PHE A 90 -7.46 0.41 13.37
C PHE A 90 -8.78 0.49 14.18
N GLU A 91 -9.70 -0.46 14.05
CA GLU A 91 -10.90 -0.54 14.88
C GLU A 91 -10.56 -0.94 16.33
N ASP A 92 -9.44 -1.64 16.54
CA ASP A 92 -8.88 -1.95 17.85
C ASP A 92 -7.82 -0.90 18.23
N PRO A 93 -7.97 -0.16 19.35
CA PRO A 93 -7.06 0.92 19.70
C PRO A 93 -5.59 0.51 19.93
N GLU A 94 -5.35 -0.69 20.48
CA GLU A 94 -3.98 -1.16 20.78
C GLU A 94 -3.31 -1.64 19.50
N LEU A 95 -4.00 -2.48 18.73
CA LEU A 95 -3.51 -2.98 17.46
C LEU A 95 -3.34 -1.86 16.43
N GLY A 96 -4.29 -0.93 16.38
CA GLY A 96 -4.22 0.26 15.52
C GLY A 96 -3.01 1.13 15.84
N ARG A 97 -2.68 1.31 17.12
CA ARG A 97 -1.44 2.01 17.53
C ARG A 97 -0.21 1.27 17.03
N GLU A 98 -0.15 -0.05 17.19
CA GLU A 98 1.00 -0.82 16.73
C GLU A 98 1.17 -0.79 15.21
N VAL A 99 0.08 -0.90 14.45
CA VAL A 99 0.10 -0.75 12.98
C VAL A 99 0.51 0.66 12.58
N ALA A 100 0.03 1.69 13.28
CA ALA A 100 0.41 3.07 13.00
C ALA A 100 1.93 3.26 13.14
N GLU A 101 2.53 2.81 14.25
CA GLU A 101 3.96 2.97 14.50
C GLU A 101 4.83 2.12 13.57
N THR A 102 4.43 0.87 13.31
CA THR A 102 5.30 -0.09 12.61
C THR A 102 5.14 -0.08 11.10
N ILE A 103 4.03 0.43 10.58
CA ILE A 103 3.66 0.37 9.16
C ILE A 103 3.32 1.76 8.62
N SER A 104 2.24 2.37 9.11
CA SER A 104 1.67 3.57 8.46
C SER A 104 2.59 4.80 8.55
N LYS A 105 3.19 5.04 9.72
CA LYS A 105 4.12 6.17 9.92
C LYS A 105 5.39 6.04 9.07
N PRO A 106 6.12 4.91 9.04
CA PRO A 106 7.28 4.75 8.17
C PRO A 106 6.97 4.98 6.68
N LEU A 107 5.84 4.46 6.19
CA LEU A 107 5.41 4.64 4.80
C LEU A 107 5.11 6.11 4.48
N ALA A 108 4.36 6.79 5.36
CA ALA A 108 4.01 8.20 5.20
C ALA A 108 5.25 9.09 5.28
N GLU A 109 6.18 8.78 6.19
CA GLU A 109 7.42 9.53 6.39
C GLU A 109 8.34 9.44 5.17
N THR A 110 8.52 8.25 4.61
CA THR A 110 9.32 8.08 3.38
C THR A 110 8.75 8.93 2.24
N GLN A 111 7.43 8.89 2.06
CA GLN A 111 6.79 9.67 1.01
C GLN A 111 6.94 11.18 1.26
N ARG A 112 6.82 11.61 2.52
CA ARG A 112 7.06 13.01 2.92
C ARG A 112 8.46 13.46 2.51
N LEU A 113 9.48 12.67 2.85
CA LEU A 113 10.87 12.97 2.51
C LEU A 113 11.11 13.04 0.99
N LEU A 114 10.50 12.14 0.22
CA LEU A 114 10.57 12.16 -1.25
C LEU A 114 9.96 13.44 -1.85
N LEU A 115 8.81 13.85 -1.33
CA LEU A 115 8.13 15.07 -1.78
C LEU A 115 8.92 16.31 -1.38
N GLU A 116 9.42 16.38 -0.15
CA GLU A 116 10.20 17.51 0.34
C GLU A 116 11.51 17.70 -0.42
N ASP A 117 12.24 16.63 -0.75
CA ASP A 117 13.44 16.70 -1.59
C ASP A 117 13.13 17.29 -2.97
N GLY A 118 12.04 16.83 -3.61
CA GLY A 118 11.63 17.35 -4.92
C GLY A 118 11.12 18.79 -4.87
N ILE A 119 10.45 19.20 -3.80
CA ILE A 119 10.04 20.61 -3.58
C ILE A 119 11.27 21.49 -3.38
N ALA A 120 12.22 21.07 -2.54
CA ALA A 120 13.45 21.82 -2.28
C ALA A 120 14.31 22.01 -3.54
N LYS A 121 14.28 21.04 -4.46
CA LYS A 121 14.95 21.10 -5.77
C LYS A 121 14.16 21.87 -6.84
N GLY A 122 12.97 22.39 -6.51
CA GLY A 122 12.09 23.07 -7.47
C GLY A 122 11.51 22.15 -8.55
N VAL A 123 11.57 20.84 -8.35
CA VAL A 123 11.03 19.83 -9.29
C VAL A 123 9.53 19.63 -9.07
N PHE A 124 9.06 19.75 -7.83
CA PHE A 124 7.65 19.64 -7.46
C PHE A 124 7.11 20.98 -6.95
N LYS A 125 5.84 21.26 -7.27
CA LYS A 125 5.01 22.29 -6.64
C LYS A 125 4.81 21.94 -5.16
N PRO A 126 4.62 22.93 -4.26
CA PRO A 126 4.27 22.66 -2.87
C PRO A 126 2.97 21.85 -2.79
N VAL A 127 3.04 20.69 -2.14
CA VAL A 127 1.89 19.81 -1.91
C VAL A 127 1.90 19.33 -0.46
N ASP A 128 0.72 19.12 0.11
CA ASP A 128 0.58 18.50 1.43
C ASP A 128 0.91 17.00 1.34
N PRO A 129 1.96 16.51 2.05
CA PRO A 129 2.38 15.10 1.95
C PRO A 129 1.35 14.11 2.48
N MET A 130 0.56 14.49 3.48
CA MET A 130 -0.50 13.65 4.06
C MET A 130 -1.66 13.50 3.07
N MET A 131 -2.08 14.60 2.43
CA MET A 131 -3.10 14.54 1.39
C MET A 131 -2.63 13.69 0.21
N PHE A 132 -1.38 13.86 -0.23
CA PHE A 132 -0.81 13.05 -1.30
C PHE A 132 -0.82 11.55 -0.95
N TYR A 133 -0.47 11.21 0.30
CA TYR A 133 -0.51 9.83 0.80
C TYR A 133 -1.91 9.22 0.69
N PHE A 134 -2.93 9.92 1.19
CA PHE A 134 -4.30 9.44 1.13
C PHE A 134 -4.86 9.34 -0.29
N ILE A 135 -4.48 10.25 -1.20
CA ILE A 135 -4.88 10.17 -2.61
C ILE A 135 -4.34 8.90 -3.26
N ILE A 136 -3.05 8.59 -3.07
CA ILE A 136 -2.44 7.38 -3.66
C ILE A 136 -3.05 6.11 -3.07
N LEU A 137 -3.21 6.05 -1.74
CA LEU A 137 -3.82 4.88 -1.11
C LEU A 137 -5.28 4.69 -1.53
N GLY A 138 -6.08 5.76 -1.53
CA GLY A 138 -7.48 5.70 -1.95
C GLY A 138 -7.65 5.29 -3.40
N ALA A 139 -6.80 5.79 -4.30
CA ALA A 139 -6.77 5.38 -5.70
C ALA A 139 -6.46 3.87 -5.82
N CYS A 140 -5.47 3.37 -5.08
CA CYS A 140 -5.14 1.94 -5.12
C CYS A 140 -6.28 1.09 -4.54
N ASP A 141 -6.80 1.45 -3.36
CA ASP A 141 -7.87 0.74 -2.68
C ASP A 141 -9.10 0.57 -3.58
N GLN A 142 -9.55 1.65 -4.23
CA GLN A 142 -10.73 1.63 -5.09
C GLN A 142 -10.61 0.64 -6.25
N LEU A 143 -9.44 0.55 -6.90
CA LEU A 143 -9.25 -0.40 -8.00
C LEU A 143 -9.19 -1.84 -7.50
N PHE A 144 -8.32 -2.11 -6.51
CA PHE A 144 -7.99 -3.49 -6.13
C PHE A 144 -9.06 -4.14 -5.25
N PHE A 145 -9.79 -3.35 -4.46
CA PHE A 145 -10.95 -3.84 -3.73
C PHE A 145 -12.21 -3.86 -4.61
N GLY A 146 -12.37 -2.90 -5.52
CA GLY A 146 -13.54 -2.73 -6.39
C GLY A 146 -13.70 -3.78 -7.50
N GLN A 147 -13.13 -4.98 -7.39
CA GLN A 147 -13.20 -6.02 -8.43
C GLN A 147 -14.64 -6.39 -8.82
N HIS A 148 -15.58 -6.34 -7.87
CA HIS A 148 -17.00 -6.57 -8.17
C HIS A 148 -17.58 -5.48 -9.08
N ILE A 149 -17.17 -4.22 -8.88
CA ILE A 149 -17.57 -3.10 -9.75
C ILE A 149 -16.93 -3.28 -11.13
N LEU A 150 -15.64 -3.66 -11.18
CA LEU A 150 -14.96 -3.95 -12.45
C LEU A 150 -15.67 -5.04 -13.26
N ARG A 151 -16.10 -6.13 -12.62
CA ARG A 151 -16.88 -7.18 -13.29
C ARG A 151 -18.23 -6.68 -13.77
N SER A 152 -19.03 -6.12 -12.86
CA SER A 152 -20.43 -5.83 -13.13
C SER A 152 -20.66 -4.60 -13.99
N ALA A 153 -19.83 -3.56 -13.83
CA ALA A 153 -19.99 -2.28 -14.54
C ALA A 153 -19.10 -2.17 -15.78
N PHE A 154 -17.94 -2.84 -15.80
CA PHE A 154 -16.95 -2.69 -16.88
C PHE A 154 -16.63 -3.99 -17.64
N GLY A 155 -17.24 -5.13 -17.26
CA GLY A 155 -16.99 -6.42 -17.91
C GLY A 155 -15.58 -6.98 -17.71
N ILE A 156 -14.84 -6.45 -16.72
CA ILE A 156 -13.46 -6.85 -16.43
C ILE A 156 -13.47 -7.98 -15.41
N ALA A 157 -13.13 -9.19 -15.83
CA ALA A 157 -13.19 -10.39 -14.99
C ALA A 157 -12.14 -10.40 -13.87
N GLU A 158 -10.94 -9.90 -14.15
CA GLU A 158 -9.81 -9.91 -13.21
C GLU A 158 -8.91 -8.70 -13.44
N ILE A 159 -8.16 -8.36 -12.40
CA ILE A 159 -7.08 -7.39 -12.51
C ILE A 159 -5.82 -8.17 -12.87
N ASP A 160 -5.45 -8.13 -14.14
CA ASP A 160 -4.24 -8.76 -14.65
C ASP A 160 -3.06 -7.78 -14.71
N ASP A 161 -1.90 -8.26 -15.15
CA ASP A 161 -0.71 -7.44 -15.29
C ASP A 161 -0.86 -6.30 -16.29
N ASN A 162 -1.67 -6.48 -17.33
CA ASN A 162 -1.93 -5.44 -18.33
C ASN A 162 -2.72 -4.29 -17.70
N LEU A 163 -3.82 -4.60 -17.02
CA LEU A 163 -4.64 -3.62 -16.33
C LEU A 163 -3.84 -2.92 -15.23
N ARG A 164 -3.04 -3.66 -14.44
CA ARG A 164 -2.12 -3.06 -13.46
C ARG A 164 -1.20 -2.04 -14.12
N ARG A 165 -0.51 -2.41 -15.21
CA ARG A 165 0.44 -1.51 -15.90
C ARG A 165 -0.24 -0.27 -16.47
N ARG A 166 -1.41 -0.43 -17.10
CA ARG A 166 -2.21 0.70 -17.60
C ARG A 166 -2.63 1.62 -16.46
N TYR A 167 -3.14 1.06 -15.36
CA TYR A 167 -3.53 1.83 -14.20
C TYR A 167 -2.36 2.60 -13.58
N THR A 168 -1.20 1.94 -13.41
CA THR A 168 0.03 2.59 -12.95
C THR A 168 0.40 3.77 -13.85
N ALA A 169 0.40 3.58 -15.17
CA ALA A 169 0.73 4.65 -16.10
C ALA A 169 -0.26 5.82 -15.99
N THR A 170 -1.57 5.54 -15.96
CA THR A 170 -2.62 6.56 -15.82
C THR A 170 -2.52 7.31 -14.50
N LEU A 171 -2.35 6.61 -13.37
CA LEU A 171 -2.25 7.26 -12.06
C LEU A 171 -0.99 8.12 -11.98
N LEU A 172 0.16 7.62 -12.46
CA LEU A 172 1.40 8.41 -12.51
C LEU A 172 1.25 9.66 -13.38
N ASP A 173 0.60 9.57 -14.54
CA ASP A 173 0.37 10.71 -15.41
C ASP A 173 -0.48 11.78 -14.70
N VAL A 174 -1.62 11.38 -14.11
CA VAL A 174 -2.52 12.27 -13.37
C VAL A 174 -1.81 12.98 -12.22
N ILE A 175 -1.08 12.23 -11.37
CA ILE A 175 -0.42 12.84 -10.20
C ILE A 175 0.77 13.70 -10.63
N LEU A 176 1.57 13.28 -11.61
CA LEU A 176 2.78 14.02 -12.01
C LEU A 176 2.40 15.31 -12.73
N ILE A 177 1.39 15.30 -13.59
CA ILE A 177 0.85 16.54 -14.18
C ILE A 177 0.39 17.51 -13.08
N GLY A 178 -0.22 16.98 -12.01
CA GLY A 178 -0.70 17.79 -10.90
C GLY A 178 0.40 18.45 -10.06
N ILE A 179 1.57 17.79 -9.91
CA ILE A 179 2.59 18.22 -8.94
C ILE A 179 3.91 18.66 -9.55
N VAL A 180 4.26 18.28 -10.77
CA VAL A 180 5.53 18.68 -11.36
C VAL A 180 5.50 20.19 -11.60
N ALA A 181 6.55 20.89 -11.19
CA ALA A 181 6.69 22.31 -11.43
C ALA A 181 6.72 22.56 -12.94
N ASP A 182 5.97 23.56 -13.41
CA ASP A 182 6.15 24.05 -14.76
C ASP A 182 7.61 24.50 -14.90
N LYS A 183 8.28 24.18 -16.01
CA LYS A 183 9.70 24.56 -16.22
C LYS A 183 9.89 26.00 -15.73
N PRO A 184 10.94 26.30 -14.94
CA PRO A 184 11.19 27.68 -14.57
C PRO A 184 11.22 28.49 -15.86
N ALA A 185 10.40 29.53 -15.94
CA ALA A 185 10.53 30.55 -16.97
C ALA A 185 11.97 31.07 -16.82
N GLY A 186 12.84 30.62 -17.72
CA GLY A 186 14.17 31.18 -17.89
C GLY A 186 14.08 32.60 -18.42
#